data_AF-A0A6J7HSM2-F1
#
_entry.id   AF-A0A6J7HSM2-F1
#
_cell.length_a   1.000
_cell.length_b   1.000
_cell.length_c   1.000
_cell.angle_alpha   90.00
_cell.angle_beta   90.00
_cell.angle_gamma   90.00
#
_symmetry.space_group_name_H-M   'P 1'
#
loop_
_entity.id
_entity.type
_entity.pdbx_description
1 polymer ?
#
loop_
_entity_poly.entity_id
_entity_poly.type
_entity_poly.pdbx_seq_one_letter_code
_entity_poly.pdbx_strand_id
1 'polypeptide(L)'
;MTKVLISTTSNGVAGTDTNYRYDYADTQDSSCGPAAKAYPNAGADILRTGGSRAGVPYVSCHDDQGRLVSTTDPLMSGDATGKTKVTLTHDAGGRVRTITGGARPVELTWGADTALAIMKEGAGADAVTTTLSRFGERILTKTVKGSAGTSTVKYAYGSPLDTSPTIILKSDSAVDSYTIGLPGGANVTVPMGGAATVTLSGIDGAALGTIPAPSFNATSSGPDTSPATVGLAPRFGAYGEPLQLPSTEVGSNAAPKYTWQATQRQETLEGTSSISLVGTRPYLPALGEFLAPDPNFQASNNLYSYTPGDPVNGSDKSGEANEWSWFWQIVSCVVVVASFVVGALTGGWLIPLGLGFAATAAQILSAKTQEEESPGLNVFRQVQFWAQTVATLAYIGFYAVKGLSYGVKWIGKKAGWGWATKTKAASTQPSSAGSAGARDSVGSLRSSRSSIDLMDELGLAPAEVVVKTSKFTRFVQTINKANPRSSYWRMNDGSPIPGRSYLRSLGKLSGHWAVFGGGYGFQKWAEGYQPSS
;
A
#
# COMPACT_ATOMS: atom_id res chain seq x y z
N MET A 1 16.60 14.60 -14.75
CA MET A 1 15.60 15.62 -15.15
C MET A 1 14.48 14.91 -15.89
N THR A 2 13.35 14.65 -15.24
CA THR A 2 12.23 13.88 -15.81
C THR A 2 11.09 14.84 -16.11
N LYS A 3 10.77 15.02 -17.39
CA LYS A 3 9.59 15.81 -17.82
C LYS A 3 8.41 14.86 -17.93
N VAL A 4 7.40 15.03 -17.09
CA VAL A 4 6.13 14.28 -17.19
C VAL A 4 5.10 15.21 -17.83
N LEU A 5 4.66 14.90 -19.04
CA LEU A 5 3.61 15.66 -19.72
C LEU A 5 2.26 15.00 -19.45
N ILE A 6 1.32 15.72 -18.83
CA ILE A 6 -0.06 15.24 -18.63
C ILE A 6 -0.98 16.13 -19.48
N SER A 7 -1.46 15.60 -20.59
CA SER A 7 -2.48 16.25 -21.43
C SER A 7 -3.86 15.72 -21.06
N THR A 8 -4.81 16.62 -20.80
CA THR A 8 -6.20 16.25 -20.53
C THR A 8 -7.09 16.84 -21.60
N THR A 9 -7.42 16.06 -22.62
CA THR A 9 -8.46 16.38 -23.59
C THR A 9 -9.79 15.77 -23.12
N SER A 10 -10.80 16.60 -22.91
CA SER A 10 -12.20 16.15 -22.73
C SER A 10 -12.92 16.24 -24.08
N ASN A 11 -13.62 15.17 -24.48
CA ASN A 11 -14.35 15.03 -25.75
C ASN A 11 -14.96 16.35 -26.28
N GLY A 12 -14.32 16.96 -27.28
CA GLY A 12 -14.88 18.06 -28.06
C GLY A 12 -14.64 19.48 -27.52
N VAL A 13 -14.06 19.65 -26.33
CA VAL A 13 -13.57 20.94 -25.83
C VAL A 13 -12.05 20.87 -25.90
N ALA A 14 -11.41 21.86 -26.52
CA ALA A 14 -9.95 21.98 -26.49
C ALA A 14 -9.50 22.05 -25.02
N GLY A 15 -9.06 20.91 -24.49
CA GLY A 15 -8.58 20.82 -23.12
C GLY A 15 -7.32 21.64 -22.99
N THR A 16 -7.23 22.45 -21.94
CA THR A 16 -5.97 23.12 -21.60
C THR A 16 -5.01 22.08 -21.06
N ASP A 17 -3.97 21.78 -21.83
CA ASP A 17 -2.88 20.93 -21.38
C ASP A 17 -2.21 21.55 -20.16
N THR A 18 -2.31 20.86 -19.02
CA THR A 18 -1.69 21.32 -17.77
C THR A 18 -0.35 20.62 -17.62
N ASN A 19 0.72 21.32 -17.99
CA ASN A 19 2.07 20.78 -17.94
C ASN A 19 2.66 20.90 -16.53
N TYR A 20 3.11 19.78 -15.99
CA TYR A 20 3.88 19.71 -14.74
C TYR A 20 5.34 19.38 -15.07
N ARG A 21 6.25 20.04 -14.36
CA ARG A 21 7.67 19.71 -14.37
C ARG A 21 8.15 19.70 -12.94
N TYR A 22 8.96 18.70 -12.61
CA TYR A 22 9.60 18.57 -11.31
C TYR A 22 11.11 18.58 -11.54
N ASP A 23 11.81 19.46 -10.84
CA ASP A 23 13.26 19.59 -10.92
C ASP A 23 13.89 19.11 -9.60
N TYR A 24 14.94 18.29 -9.72
CA TYR A 24 15.73 17.71 -8.63
C TYR A 24 17.19 18.07 -8.88
N ALA A 25 17.54 19.33 -8.62
CA ALA A 25 18.90 19.81 -8.84
C ALA A 25 19.77 19.52 -7.61
N ASP A 26 21.03 19.13 -7.82
CA ASP A 26 21.97 18.90 -6.72
C ASP A 26 22.25 20.19 -5.94
N THR A 27 22.15 21.34 -6.61
CA THR A 27 22.29 22.68 -6.01
C THR A 27 20.95 23.39 -5.98
N GLN A 28 20.59 23.93 -4.81
CA GLN A 28 19.42 24.80 -4.68
C GLN A 28 19.57 26.11 -5.48
N ASP A 29 18.43 26.70 -5.85
CA ASP A 29 18.40 27.97 -6.55
C ASP A 29 19.05 29.10 -5.74
N SER A 30 19.69 30.04 -6.43
CA SER A 30 20.37 31.17 -5.78
C SER A 30 19.44 32.05 -4.93
N SER A 31 18.13 32.08 -5.25
CA SER A 31 17.09 32.81 -4.52
C SER A 31 16.76 32.24 -3.15
N CYS A 32 17.18 31.00 -2.86
CA CYS A 32 16.99 30.37 -1.56
C CYS A 32 17.81 31.04 -0.45
N GLY A 33 18.79 31.88 -0.81
CA GLY A 33 19.61 32.61 0.14
C GLY A 33 20.70 31.73 0.77
N PRO A 34 21.63 32.32 1.55
CA PRO A 34 22.81 31.63 2.04
C PRO A 34 22.49 30.49 3.03
N ALA A 35 21.43 30.63 3.83
CA ALA A 35 21.02 29.60 4.80
C ALA A 35 20.47 28.33 4.13
N ALA A 36 19.82 28.45 2.97
CA ALA A 36 19.29 27.32 2.24
C ALA A 36 20.31 26.69 1.27
N LYS A 37 21.35 27.42 0.87
CA LYS A 37 22.48 26.86 0.08
C LYS A 37 23.29 25.78 0.81
N ALA A 38 22.96 25.48 2.07
CA ALA A 38 23.69 24.58 2.94
C ALA A 38 23.29 23.11 2.82
N TYR A 39 22.29 22.73 2.00
CA TYR A 39 21.98 21.32 1.76
C TYR A 39 22.73 20.80 0.52
N PRO A 40 23.90 20.14 0.67
CA PRO A 40 24.76 19.79 -0.47
C PRO A 40 24.19 18.71 -1.41
N ASN A 41 22.98 18.19 -1.18
CA ASN A 41 22.47 16.99 -1.85
C ASN A 41 20.96 17.05 -2.15
N ALA A 42 20.38 18.24 -2.37
CA ALA A 42 18.92 18.37 -2.49
C ALA A 42 18.32 17.44 -3.57
N GLY A 43 18.92 17.41 -4.76
CA GLY A 43 18.53 16.51 -5.83
C GLY A 43 18.86 15.03 -5.57
N ALA A 44 19.96 14.72 -4.89
CA ALA A 44 20.39 13.35 -4.61
C ALA A 44 19.47 12.63 -3.62
N ASP A 45 18.88 13.38 -2.69
CA ASP A 45 17.90 12.89 -1.71
C ASP A 45 16.45 13.03 -2.23
N ILE A 46 16.31 13.28 -3.52
CA ILE A 46 15.04 13.27 -4.25
C ILE A 46 14.08 14.37 -3.72
N LEU A 47 14.62 15.40 -3.08
CA LEU A 47 13.88 16.61 -2.76
C LEU A 47 13.67 17.43 -4.03
N ARG A 48 12.45 17.93 -4.22
CA ARG A 48 12.16 18.80 -5.35
C ARG A 48 12.77 20.17 -5.07
N THR A 49 13.73 20.60 -5.86
CA THR A 49 14.30 21.96 -5.75
C THR A 49 13.51 23.00 -6.53
N GLY A 50 12.56 22.56 -7.36
CA GLY A 50 11.69 23.45 -8.13
C GLY A 50 10.91 22.70 -9.20
N GLY A 51 10.42 23.44 -10.18
CA GLY A 51 9.67 22.86 -11.29
C GLY A 51 8.87 23.91 -12.05
N SER A 52 7.83 23.45 -12.75
CA SER A 52 6.78 24.34 -13.26
C SER A 52 5.40 23.70 -13.19
N ARG A 53 4.36 24.53 -13.02
CA ARG A 53 2.95 24.13 -13.04
C ARG A 53 2.19 25.00 -14.02
N ALA A 54 1.54 24.39 -15.00
CA ALA A 54 0.86 25.11 -16.07
C ALA A 54 1.76 26.17 -16.75
N GLY A 55 3.06 25.88 -16.88
CA GLY A 55 4.04 26.80 -17.44
C GLY A 55 4.62 27.83 -16.46
N VAL A 56 4.11 27.91 -15.23
CA VAL A 56 4.60 28.84 -14.20
C VAL A 56 5.74 28.16 -13.43
N PRO A 57 6.98 28.68 -13.50
CA PRO A 57 8.09 28.10 -12.77
C PRO A 57 7.94 28.34 -11.26
N TYR A 58 8.44 27.42 -10.46
CA TYR A 58 8.54 27.59 -9.01
C TYR A 58 9.87 27.07 -8.49
N VAL A 59 10.26 27.59 -7.33
CA VAL A 59 11.47 27.20 -6.59
C VAL A 59 11.06 26.66 -5.23
N SER A 60 11.73 25.61 -4.78
CA SER A 60 11.59 25.05 -3.44
C SER A 60 12.96 25.07 -2.76
N CYS A 61 13.00 25.59 -1.55
CA CYS A 61 14.24 25.82 -0.81
C CYS A 61 14.21 25.04 0.49
N HIS A 62 15.31 24.37 0.79
CA HIS A 62 15.49 23.50 1.96
C HIS A 62 16.63 24.02 2.84
N ASP A 63 16.56 23.78 4.14
CA ASP A 63 17.68 24.07 5.05
C ASP A 63 18.75 22.97 5.04
N ASP A 64 19.78 23.14 5.86
CA ASP A 64 20.90 22.20 6.02
C ASP A 64 20.51 20.80 6.53
N GLN A 65 19.26 20.62 6.98
CA GLN A 65 18.70 19.34 7.40
C GLN A 65 17.76 18.73 6.34
N GLY A 66 17.68 19.34 5.15
CA GLY A 66 16.83 18.87 4.06
C GLY A 66 15.34 19.17 4.30
N ARG A 67 15.01 20.07 5.23
CA ARG A 67 13.62 20.45 5.51
C ARG A 67 13.22 21.62 4.62
N LEU A 68 12.06 21.54 3.99
CA LEU A 68 11.57 22.60 3.12
C LEU A 68 11.21 23.85 3.91
N VAL A 69 11.96 24.94 3.74
CA VAL A 69 11.76 26.22 4.46
C VAL A 69 10.99 27.25 3.66
N SER A 70 10.98 27.15 2.33
CA SER A 70 10.14 28.02 1.50
C SER A 70 9.88 27.47 0.11
N THR A 71 8.80 27.92 -0.51
CA THR A 71 8.51 27.64 -1.93
C THR A 71 7.85 28.84 -2.61
N THR A 72 7.92 28.92 -3.93
CA THR A 72 7.08 29.82 -4.74
C THR A 72 6.02 29.07 -5.55
N ASP A 73 5.73 27.81 -5.20
CA ASP A 73 4.74 26.98 -5.88
C ASP A 73 3.36 27.68 -5.95
N PRO A 74 2.76 27.85 -7.15
CA PRO A 74 1.44 28.47 -7.33
C PRO A 74 0.32 27.81 -6.53
N LEU A 75 0.38 26.49 -6.29
CA LEU A 75 -0.61 25.78 -5.48
C LEU A 75 -0.54 26.18 -4.00
N MET A 76 0.66 26.48 -3.51
CA MET A 76 0.88 26.88 -2.12
C MET A 76 0.65 28.38 -1.92
N SER A 77 1.10 29.18 -2.88
CA SER A 77 1.00 30.64 -2.79
C SER A 77 -0.38 31.17 -3.14
N GLY A 78 -1.12 30.46 -4.00
CA GLY A 78 -2.32 30.98 -4.67
C GLY A 78 -1.98 32.03 -5.75
N ASP A 79 -0.69 32.26 -6.01
CA ASP A 79 -0.20 33.23 -6.97
C ASP A 79 0.16 32.52 -8.28
N ALA A 80 -0.68 32.71 -9.29
CA ALA A 80 -0.47 32.16 -10.63
C ALA A 80 0.80 32.70 -11.32
N THR A 81 1.51 33.68 -10.76
CA THR A 81 2.79 34.17 -11.29
C THR A 81 4.01 33.43 -10.72
N GLY A 82 3.85 32.62 -9.67
CA GLY A 82 4.95 31.89 -9.03
C GLY A 82 6.00 32.79 -8.38
N LYS A 83 5.64 34.03 -8.01
CA LYS A 83 6.55 35.01 -7.40
C LYS A 83 6.37 35.12 -5.90
N THR A 84 5.17 34.84 -5.40
CA THR A 84 4.85 34.92 -3.99
C THR A 84 5.53 33.79 -3.23
N LYS A 85 6.39 34.16 -2.27
CA LYS A 85 7.12 33.23 -1.43
C LYS A 85 6.26 32.76 -0.26
N VAL A 86 6.04 31.46 -0.19
CA VAL A 86 5.49 30.75 0.97
C VAL A 86 6.63 30.32 1.87
N THR A 87 6.50 30.53 3.18
CA THR A 87 7.52 30.17 4.18
C THR A 87 6.97 29.13 5.13
N LEU A 88 7.76 28.09 5.36
CA LEU A 88 7.47 27.01 6.29
C LEU A 88 8.40 27.13 7.51
N THR A 89 7.86 26.94 8.71
CA THR A 89 8.67 26.82 9.93
C THR A 89 8.54 25.41 10.50
N HIS A 90 9.57 24.94 11.20
CA HIS A 90 9.59 23.61 11.82
C HIS A 90 9.78 23.72 13.33
N ASP A 91 9.33 22.71 14.06
CA ASP A 91 9.68 22.53 15.47
C ASP A 91 11.05 21.85 15.63
N ALA A 92 11.45 21.63 16.89
CA ALA A 92 12.72 20.96 17.21
C ALA A 92 12.80 19.50 16.72
N GLY A 93 11.66 18.86 16.44
CA GLY A 93 11.57 17.53 15.85
C GLY A 93 11.52 17.54 14.32
N GLY A 94 11.67 18.70 13.67
CA GLY A 94 11.60 18.82 12.21
C GLY A 94 10.17 18.81 11.65
N ARG A 95 9.13 18.85 12.48
CA ARG A 95 7.74 18.84 12.00
C ARG A 95 7.31 20.25 11.64
N VAL A 96 6.62 20.43 10.51
CA VAL A 96 6.14 21.75 10.06
C VAL A 96 5.17 22.33 11.08
N ARG A 97 5.39 23.55 11.58
CA ARG A 97 4.45 24.24 12.49
C ARG A 97 3.59 25.26 11.78
N THR A 98 4.15 26.01 10.83
CA THR A 98 3.40 27.07 10.14
C THR A 98 3.75 27.11 8.68
N ILE A 99 2.76 27.35 7.83
CA ILE A 99 2.90 27.68 6.42
C ILE A 99 2.31 29.08 6.23
N THR A 100 3.11 30.06 5.83
CA THR A 100 2.72 31.47 5.74
C THR A 100 3.11 32.08 4.40
N GLY A 101 2.50 33.20 4.01
CA GLY A 101 2.76 33.87 2.73
C GLY A 101 1.91 33.36 1.57
N GLY A 102 1.21 32.24 1.73
CA GLY A 102 0.16 31.81 0.80
C GLY A 102 -1.18 32.50 1.06
N ALA A 103 -2.14 32.29 0.15
CA ALA A 103 -3.49 32.85 0.23
C ALA A 103 -4.20 32.55 1.57
N ARG A 104 -3.93 31.39 2.17
CA ARG A 104 -4.40 31.03 3.51
C ARG A 104 -3.25 30.48 4.35
N PRO A 105 -2.86 31.14 5.45
CA PRO A 105 -1.83 30.60 6.33
C PRO A 105 -2.33 29.33 7.04
N VAL A 106 -1.44 28.38 7.26
CA VAL A 106 -1.71 27.13 7.98
C VAL A 106 -0.87 27.10 9.26
N GLU A 107 -1.47 26.69 10.37
CA GLU A 107 -0.82 26.38 11.63
C GLU A 107 -1.12 24.92 11.99
N LEU A 108 -0.07 24.17 12.33
CA LEU A 108 -0.11 22.75 12.63
C LEU A 108 0.33 22.53 14.08
N THR A 109 -0.49 21.82 14.84
CA THR A 109 -0.17 21.31 16.16
C THR A 109 -0.08 19.79 16.11
N TRP A 110 1.03 19.28 16.58
CA TRP A 110 1.36 17.86 16.55
C TRP A 110 0.96 17.18 17.86
N GLY A 111 0.66 15.88 17.77
CA GLY A 111 0.50 15.02 18.93
C GLY A 111 1.83 14.71 19.62
N ALA A 112 1.81 13.70 20.48
CA ALA A 112 3.01 13.18 21.13
C ALA A 112 4.00 12.53 20.13
N ASP A 113 3.50 12.14 18.95
CA ASP A 113 4.20 11.47 17.86
C ASP A 113 4.29 12.38 16.61
N THR A 114 4.50 11.80 15.43
CA THR A 114 4.48 12.49 14.13
C THR A 114 3.06 12.73 13.60
N ALA A 115 2.02 12.37 14.36
CA ALA A 115 0.65 12.52 13.91
C ALA A 115 0.14 13.95 14.12
N LEU A 116 -0.59 14.43 13.12
CA LEU A 116 -1.26 15.72 13.17
C LEU A 116 -2.45 15.67 14.14
N ALA A 117 -2.45 16.57 15.13
CA ALA A 117 -3.52 16.69 16.12
C ALA A 117 -4.48 17.83 15.79
N ILE A 118 -3.96 19.01 15.40
CA ILE A 118 -4.78 20.17 15.04
C ILE A 118 -4.18 20.85 13.81
N MET A 119 -5.02 21.17 12.84
CA MET A 119 -4.71 22.06 11.74
C MET A 119 -5.62 23.28 11.81
N LYS A 120 -5.06 24.48 11.70
CA LYS A 120 -5.81 25.72 11.57
C LYS A 120 -5.42 26.40 10.27
N GLU A 121 -6.38 26.67 9.41
CA GLU A 121 -6.16 27.26 8.09
C GLU A 121 -6.97 28.55 7.89
N GLY A 122 -6.30 29.61 7.45
CA GLY A 122 -6.86 30.95 7.30
C GLY A 122 -6.60 31.83 8.53
N ALA A 123 -7.12 33.06 8.48
CA ALA A 123 -6.98 34.05 9.54
C ALA A 123 -8.35 34.63 9.92
N GLY A 124 -8.42 35.22 11.12
CA GLY A 124 -9.64 35.91 11.59
C GLY A 124 -10.85 34.99 11.72
N ALA A 125 -12.03 35.50 11.35
CA ALA A 125 -13.31 34.79 11.46
C ALA A 125 -13.48 33.65 10.45
N ASP A 126 -12.72 33.68 9.34
CA ASP A 126 -12.77 32.68 8.27
C ASP A 126 -11.79 31.51 8.51
N ALA A 127 -11.07 31.53 9.63
CA ALA A 127 -10.17 30.45 9.99
C ALA A 127 -10.96 29.16 10.26
N VAL A 128 -10.52 28.06 9.65
CA VAL A 128 -11.07 26.73 9.86
C VAL A 128 -10.09 25.94 10.71
N THR A 129 -10.58 25.34 11.79
CA THR A 129 -9.79 24.50 12.69
C THR A 129 -10.27 23.06 12.60
N THR A 130 -9.39 22.17 12.17
CA THR A 130 -9.60 20.72 12.12
C THR A 130 -8.85 20.09 13.29
N THR A 131 -9.57 19.39 14.15
CA THR A 131 -9.02 18.62 15.28
C THR A 131 -9.18 17.13 15.00
N LEU A 132 -8.10 16.37 15.18
CA LEU A 132 -8.04 14.93 14.95
C LEU A 132 -7.75 14.22 16.28
N SER A 133 -8.58 13.23 16.61
CA SER A 133 -8.29 12.26 17.66
C SER A 133 -7.85 10.95 17.01
N ARG A 134 -6.78 10.35 17.51
CA ARG A 134 -6.16 9.16 16.90
C ARG A 134 -5.90 8.05 17.91
N PHE A 135 -5.76 6.83 17.39
CA PHE A 135 -5.21 5.68 18.10
C PHE A 135 -4.23 4.96 17.16
N GLY A 136 -2.93 5.11 17.42
CA GLY A 136 -1.91 4.78 16.44
C GLY A 136 -2.10 5.60 15.16
N GLU A 137 -2.04 4.93 14.00
CA GLU A 137 -2.19 5.57 12.68
C GLU A 137 -3.63 5.97 12.35
N ARG A 138 -4.60 5.46 13.12
CA ARG A 138 -6.03 5.58 12.82
C ARG A 138 -6.62 6.85 13.38
N ILE A 139 -7.45 7.50 12.59
CA ILE A 139 -8.25 8.64 13.01
C ILE A 139 -9.55 8.09 13.59
N LEU A 140 -9.86 8.41 14.83
CA LEU A 140 -11.10 8.01 15.48
C LEU A 140 -12.18 9.08 15.35
N THR A 141 -11.80 10.34 15.39
CA THR A 141 -12.73 11.48 15.31
C THR A 141 -12.07 12.64 14.61
N LYS A 142 -12.83 13.32 13.75
CA LYS A 142 -12.45 14.58 13.12
C LYS A 142 -13.51 15.61 13.41
N THR A 143 -13.10 16.72 14.00
CA THR A 143 -13.96 17.88 14.28
C THR A 143 -13.46 19.07 13.48
N VAL A 144 -14.33 19.64 12.65
CA VAL A 144 -14.04 20.85 11.87
C VAL A 144 -14.87 21.99 12.44
N LYS A 145 -14.20 23.09 12.82
CA LYS A 145 -14.82 24.31 13.32
C LYS A 145 -14.48 25.48 12.38
N GLY A 146 -15.49 26.14 11.84
CA GLY A 146 -15.35 27.32 10.99
C GLY A 146 -16.49 28.32 11.20
N SER A 147 -16.61 29.31 10.31
CA SER A 147 -17.64 30.35 10.38
C SER A 147 -19.07 29.80 10.30
N ALA A 148 -19.27 28.71 9.56
CA ALA A 148 -20.57 28.03 9.44
C ALA A 148 -20.89 27.06 10.60
N GLY A 149 -20.04 26.98 11.63
CA GLY A 149 -20.29 26.19 12.83
C GLY A 149 -19.26 25.08 13.07
N THR A 150 -19.66 24.07 13.85
CA THR A 150 -18.82 22.90 14.18
C THR A 150 -19.46 21.64 13.62
N SER A 151 -18.70 20.87 12.84
CA SER A 151 -19.08 19.56 12.33
C SER A 151 -18.15 18.50 12.91
N THR A 152 -18.66 17.30 13.18
CA THR A 152 -17.86 16.18 13.71
C THR A 152 -18.30 14.88 13.09
N VAL A 153 -17.31 14.10 12.65
CA VAL A 153 -17.49 12.72 12.20
C VAL A 153 -16.63 11.79 13.05
N LYS A 154 -17.09 10.56 13.22
CA LYS A 154 -16.31 9.48 13.83
C LYS A 154 -16.07 8.40 12.79
N TYR A 155 -14.97 7.69 12.94
CA TYR A 155 -14.56 6.66 12.00
C TYR A 155 -14.58 5.30 12.70
N ALA A 156 -15.06 4.29 11.98
CA ALA A 156 -14.99 2.90 12.41
C ALA A 156 -14.34 2.04 11.31
N TYR A 157 -13.57 1.06 11.77
CA TYR A 157 -12.70 0.21 10.96
C TYR A 157 -13.23 -1.22 10.98
N GLY A 158 -13.13 -1.94 9.85
CA GLY A 158 -13.64 -3.32 9.75
C GLY A 158 -12.75 -4.34 10.45
N SER A 159 -11.45 -4.05 10.54
CA SER A 159 -10.43 -4.91 11.15
C SER A 159 -9.41 -4.09 11.96
N PRO A 160 -8.70 -4.68 12.93
CA PRO A 160 -7.50 -4.10 13.57
C PRO A 160 -6.31 -3.84 12.62
N LEU A 161 -6.36 -4.35 11.39
CA LEU A 161 -5.32 -4.13 10.37
C LEU A 161 -5.66 -3.07 9.32
N ASP A 162 -6.94 -2.71 9.16
CA ASP A 162 -7.35 -1.69 8.18
C ASP A 162 -6.69 -0.33 8.45
N THR A 163 -6.05 0.24 7.45
CA THR A 163 -5.48 1.59 7.53
C THR A 163 -6.54 2.68 7.26
N SER A 164 -7.65 2.32 6.63
CA SER A 164 -8.73 3.26 6.30
C SER A 164 -10.12 2.85 6.79
N PRO A 165 -11.00 3.84 7.04
CA PRO A 165 -12.28 3.63 7.73
C PRO A 165 -13.35 3.05 6.80
N THR A 166 -14.05 2.04 7.27
CA THR A 166 -15.12 1.34 6.54
C THR A 166 -16.49 1.92 6.81
N ILE A 167 -16.66 2.55 7.98
CA ILE A 167 -17.92 3.18 8.39
C ILE A 167 -17.61 4.60 8.87
N ILE A 168 -18.39 5.56 8.39
CA ILE A 168 -18.41 6.92 8.87
C ILE A 168 -19.66 7.11 9.73
N LEU A 169 -19.48 7.65 10.93
CA LEU A 169 -20.54 7.94 11.87
C LEU A 169 -20.68 9.45 12.07
N LYS A 170 -21.89 9.89 12.37
CA LYS A 170 -22.19 11.25 12.84
C LYS A 170 -21.70 11.47 14.26
N SER A 171 -21.82 12.70 14.76
CA SER A 171 -21.45 13.08 16.13
C SER A 171 -22.20 12.29 17.21
N ASP A 172 -23.46 11.92 16.95
CA ASP A 172 -24.33 11.09 17.79
C ASP A 172 -24.07 9.57 17.64
N SER A 173 -23.05 9.18 16.89
CA SER A 173 -22.70 7.80 16.56
C SER A 173 -23.70 7.07 15.66
N ALA A 174 -24.71 7.75 15.10
CA ALA A 174 -25.51 7.17 14.02
C ALA A 174 -24.64 6.93 12.78
N VAL A 175 -24.90 5.85 12.05
CA VAL A 175 -24.20 5.59 10.78
C VAL A 175 -24.55 6.70 9.79
N ASP A 176 -23.52 7.30 9.19
CA ASP A 176 -23.66 8.27 8.12
C ASP A 176 -23.50 7.59 6.76
N SER A 177 -22.43 6.81 6.60
CA SER A 177 -22.16 6.02 5.40
C SER A 177 -21.27 4.82 5.72
N TYR A 178 -21.25 3.84 4.82
CA TYR A 178 -20.24 2.79 4.80
C TYR A 178 -19.70 2.59 3.39
N THR A 179 -18.47 2.07 3.29
CA THR A 179 -17.80 1.82 2.02
C THR A 179 -17.47 0.34 1.87
N ILE A 180 -17.73 -0.21 0.69
CA ILE A 180 -17.41 -1.60 0.32
C ILE A 180 -16.42 -1.57 -0.84
N GLY A 181 -15.25 -2.20 -0.67
CA GLY A 181 -14.32 -2.45 -1.75
C GLY A 181 -14.83 -3.57 -2.67
N LEU A 182 -14.76 -3.34 -3.98
CA LEU A 182 -15.06 -4.32 -5.02
C LEU A 182 -13.78 -4.87 -5.65
N PRO A 183 -13.83 -6.06 -6.26
CA PRO A 183 -12.73 -6.56 -7.09
C PRO A 183 -12.36 -5.53 -8.17
N GLY A 184 -11.05 -5.32 -8.37
CA GLY A 184 -10.54 -4.35 -9.35
C GLY A 184 -10.41 -2.91 -8.82
N GLY A 185 -10.46 -2.70 -7.50
CA GLY A 185 -10.13 -1.41 -6.88
C GLY A 185 -11.26 -0.37 -6.86
N ALA A 186 -12.43 -0.70 -7.40
CA ALA A 186 -13.61 0.16 -7.28
C ALA A 186 -14.15 0.13 -5.84
N ASN A 187 -14.69 1.25 -5.38
CA ASN A 187 -15.28 1.37 -4.04
C ASN A 187 -16.74 1.80 -4.14
N VAL A 188 -17.64 1.16 -3.40
CA VAL A 188 -19.05 1.57 -3.29
C VAL A 188 -19.27 2.24 -1.95
N THR A 189 -19.61 3.53 -1.96
CA THR A 189 -20.02 4.27 -0.77
C THR A 189 -21.54 4.33 -0.71
N VAL A 190 -22.12 3.89 0.41
CA VAL A 190 -23.57 3.87 0.65
C VAL A 190 -23.89 4.85 1.78
N PRO A 191 -24.38 6.05 1.48
CA PRO A 191 -24.89 6.97 2.50
C PRO A 191 -26.22 6.46 3.08
N MET A 192 -26.44 6.66 4.38
CA MET A 192 -27.71 6.31 5.02
C MET A 192 -28.82 7.21 4.50
N GLY A 193 -29.81 6.60 3.82
CA GLY A 193 -30.94 7.31 3.22
C GLY A 193 -30.65 7.95 1.86
N GLY A 194 -29.48 7.72 1.26
CA GLY A 194 -29.12 8.25 -0.06
C GLY A 194 -28.84 7.18 -1.12
N ALA A 195 -28.51 7.61 -2.33
CA ALA A 195 -28.08 6.72 -3.41
C ALA A 195 -26.62 6.31 -3.20
N ALA A 196 -26.32 5.04 -3.44
CA ALA A 196 -24.95 4.56 -3.40
C ALA A 196 -24.14 5.17 -4.56
N THR A 197 -22.84 5.34 -4.37
CA THR A 197 -21.93 5.85 -5.40
C THR A 197 -20.77 4.87 -5.57
N VAL A 198 -20.48 4.49 -6.82
CA VAL A 198 -19.32 3.69 -7.18
C VAL A 198 -18.20 4.63 -7.61
N THR A 199 -17.10 4.65 -6.88
CA THR A 199 -15.87 5.32 -7.26
C THR A 199 -15.00 4.35 -8.04
N LEU A 200 -14.67 4.73 -9.28
CA LEU A 200 -13.67 4.05 -10.10
C LEU A 200 -12.33 4.73 -9.90
N SER A 201 -11.29 3.94 -9.63
CA SER A 201 -9.96 4.46 -9.37
C SER A 201 -8.98 4.19 -10.50
N GLY A 202 -7.96 5.03 -10.60
CA GLY A 202 -6.83 4.88 -11.50
C GLY A 202 -5.77 3.93 -10.94
N ILE A 203 -4.73 3.70 -11.73
CA ILE A 203 -3.58 2.87 -11.34
C ILE A 203 -2.79 3.46 -10.16
N ASP A 204 -2.88 4.78 -9.97
CA ASP A 204 -2.31 5.53 -8.86
C ASP A 204 -3.22 5.57 -7.62
N GLY A 205 -4.38 4.92 -7.69
CA GLY A 205 -5.40 4.91 -6.65
C GLY A 205 -6.27 6.17 -6.59
N ALA A 206 -6.02 7.19 -7.41
CA ALA A 206 -6.85 8.39 -7.46
C ALA A 206 -8.23 8.11 -8.07
N ALA A 207 -9.27 8.82 -7.64
CA ALA A 207 -10.58 8.68 -8.26
C ALA A 207 -10.54 9.17 -9.73
N LEU A 208 -10.97 8.34 -10.68
CA LEU A 208 -11.16 8.71 -12.10
C LEU A 208 -12.57 9.19 -12.39
N GLY A 209 -13.54 8.57 -11.72
CA GLY A 209 -14.94 8.90 -11.92
C GLY A 209 -15.82 8.29 -10.84
N THR A 210 -17.02 8.85 -10.74
CA THR A 210 -18.08 8.38 -9.85
C THR A 210 -19.29 8.01 -10.69
N ILE A 211 -19.88 6.86 -10.37
CA ILE A 211 -21.09 6.36 -10.99
C ILE A 211 -22.16 6.33 -9.90
N PRO A 212 -23.24 7.11 -10.01
CA PRO A 212 -24.36 6.94 -9.10
C PRO A 212 -24.94 5.55 -9.32
N ALA A 213 -24.95 4.72 -8.28
CA ALA A 213 -25.63 3.44 -8.31
C ALA A 213 -27.13 3.67 -8.09
N PRO A 214 -28.00 2.94 -8.81
CA PRO A 214 -29.44 3.02 -8.59
C PRO A 214 -29.74 2.69 -7.13
N SER A 215 -30.66 3.44 -6.51
CA SER A 215 -31.02 3.21 -5.11
C SER A 215 -31.58 1.79 -4.94
N PHE A 216 -30.97 0.98 -4.07
CA PHE A 216 -31.39 -0.40 -3.81
C PHE A 216 -32.84 -0.54 -3.30
N ASN A 217 -33.43 0.55 -2.80
CA ASN A 217 -34.82 0.61 -2.33
C ASN A 217 -35.84 1.09 -3.37
N ALA A 218 -35.42 1.35 -4.61
CA ALA A 218 -36.38 1.68 -5.67
C ALA A 218 -37.16 0.42 -6.05
N THR A 219 -38.34 0.24 -5.45
CA THR A 219 -39.35 -0.74 -5.87
C THR A 219 -39.96 -0.42 -7.23
N SER A 220 -39.43 0.56 -7.97
CA SER A 220 -39.82 0.80 -9.35
C SER A 220 -39.40 -0.41 -10.19
N SER A 221 -40.37 -1.22 -10.57
CA SER A 221 -40.25 -2.44 -11.38
C SER A 221 -39.87 -2.18 -12.85
N GLY A 222 -39.25 -1.04 -13.15
CA GLY A 222 -38.81 -0.67 -14.49
C GLY A 222 -37.28 -0.53 -14.53
N PRO A 223 -36.61 -1.01 -15.59
CA PRO A 223 -35.21 -0.64 -15.81
C PRO A 223 -35.14 0.89 -15.89
N ASP A 224 -34.33 1.52 -15.06
CA ASP A 224 -34.02 2.94 -15.23
C ASP A 224 -33.27 3.07 -16.56
N THR A 225 -33.97 3.58 -17.57
CA THR A 225 -33.41 3.73 -18.92
C THR A 225 -32.57 4.99 -19.04
N SER A 226 -32.45 5.80 -17.99
CA SER A 226 -31.57 6.96 -18.01
C SER A 226 -30.13 6.48 -17.84
N PRO A 227 -29.23 6.69 -18.83
CA PRO A 227 -27.84 6.33 -18.66
C PRO A 227 -27.27 7.10 -17.46
N ALA A 228 -26.77 6.37 -16.46
CA ALA A 228 -26.09 6.99 -15.34
C ALA A 228 -24.98 7.88 -15.88
N THR A 229 -25.08 9.18 -15.63
CA THR A 229 -24.04 10.12 -16.06
C THR A 229 -22.83 9.89 -15.16
N VAL A 230 -21.72 9.45 -15.76
CA VAL A 230 -20.46 9.28 -15.05
C VAL A 230 -19.93 10.67 -14.71
N GLY A 231 -19.88 11.00 -13.42
CA GLY A 231 -19.22 12.21 -12.95
C GLY A 231 -17.72 12.02 -13.02
N LEU A 232 -17.01 12.88 -13.75
CA LEU A 232 -15.55 12.86 -13.75
C LEU A 232 -15.04 13.38 -12.39
N ALA A 233 -14.14 12.61 -11.78
CA ALA A 233 -13.50 13.04 -10.54
C ALA A 233 -12.41 14.08 -10.82
N PRO A 234 -11.99 14.87 -9.80
CA PRO A 234 -10.81 15.72 -9.92
C PRO A 234 -9.60 14.91 -10.37
N ARG A 235 -8.79 15.50 -11.24
CA ARG A 235 -7.55 14.87 -11.72
C ARG A 235 -6.37 15.39 -10.93
N PHE A 236 -5.35 14.56 -10.85
CA PHE A 236 -4.16 14.83 -10.07
C PHE A 236 -2.88 14.71 -10.89
N GLY A 237 -1.84 15.45 -10.48
CA GLY A 237 -0.48 15.25 -10.96
C GLY A 237 0.14 14.00 -10.34
N ALA A 238 1.40 13.72 -10.73
CA ALA A 238 2.09 12.49 -10.36
C ALA A 238 2.22 12.30 -8.83
N TYR A 239 2.21 13.39 -8.08
CA TYR A 239 2.34 13.40 -6.63
C TYR A 239 1.04 13.71 -5.90
N GLY A 240 -0.09 13.73 -6.60
CA GLY A 240 -1.40 14.00 -6.00
C GLY A 240 -1.78 15.47 -5.91
N GLU A 241 -1.03 16.37 -6.53
CA GLU A 241 -1.46 17.76 -6.64
C GLU A 241 -2.73 17.87 -7.50
N PRO A 242 -3.70 18.71 -7.16
CA PRO A 242 -4.85 18.89 -8.03
C PRO A 242 -4.43 19.59 -9.33
N LEU A 243 -4.94 19.11 -10.49
CA LEU A 243 -4.66 19.75 -11.79
C LEU A 243 -5.31 21.14 -11.92
N GLN A 244 -6.35 21.39 -11.14
CA GLN A 244 -7.00 22.68 -11.01
C GLN A 244 -6.65 23.26 -9.65
N LEU A 245 -6.39 24.57 -9.60
CA LEU A 245 -6.22 25.25 -8.32
C LEU A 245 -7.46 24.97 -7.45
N PRO A 246 -7.29 24.53 -6.20
CA PRO A 246 -8.42 24.29 -5.32
C PRO A 246 -9.22 25.58 -5.17
N SER A 247 -10.54 25.45 -5.04
CA SER A 247 -11.39 26.60 -4.71
C SER A 247 -10.85 27.27 -3.44
N THR A 248 -10.84 28.60 -3.42
CA THR A 248 -10.48 29.37 -2.22
C THR A 248 -11.49 29.17 -1.07
N GLU A 249 -12.67 28.63 -1.39
CA GLU A 249 -13.67 28.21 -0.42
C GLU A 249 -13.19 26.97 0.34
N VAL A 250 -13.03 27.14 1.65
CA VAL A 250 -12.81 26.03 2.58
C VAL A 250 -14.16 25.65 3.16
N GLY A 251 -14.60 24.43 2.88
CA GLY A 251 -15.84 23.90 3.46
C GLY A 251 -15.71 23.74 4.97
N SER A 252 -16.77 24.01 5.71
CA SER A 252 -16.89 23.73 7.15
C SER A 252 -17.37 22.30 7.45
N ASN A 253 -17.48 21.45 6.42
CA ASN A 253 -18.02 20.12 6.55
C ASN A 253 -16.93 19.14 7.00
N ALA A 254 -17.18 18.38 8.07
CA ALA A 254 -16.28 17.31 8.50
C ALA A 254 -16.46 16.02 7.69
N ALA A 255 -17.36 15.95 6.71
CA ALA A 255 -17.45 14.80 5.80
C ALA A 255 -16.06 14.52 5.16
N PRO A 256 -15.57 13.27 5.17
CA PRO A 256 -14.29 12.96 4.58
C PRO A 256 -14.31 13.15 3.06
N LYS A 257 -13.24 13.72 2.51
CA LYS A 257 -13.01 13.84 1.07
C LYS A 257 -11.92 12.87 0.66
N TYR A 258 -12.29 11.88 -0.13
CA TYR A 258 -11.36 10.93 -0.74
C TYR A 258 -11.20 11.31 -2.20
N THR A 259 -10.03 11.85 -2.56
CA THR A 259 -9.80 12.37 -3.91
C THR A 259 -8.57 11.72 -4.53
N TRP A 260 -7.39 12.17 -4.15
CA TRP A 260 -6.14 11.46 -4.41
C TRP A 260 -6.04 10.24 -3.49
N GLN A 261 -5.58 9.10 -4.03
CA GLN A 261 -5.58 7.80 -3.33
C GLN A 261 -6.95 7.40 -2.75
N ALA A 262 -8.02 7.68 -3.50
CA ALA A 262 -9.37 7.28 -3.13
C ALA A 262 -9.53 5.77 -2.92
N THR A 263 -8.75 4.92 -3.61
CA THR A 263 -8.75 3.46 -3.37
C THR A 263 -8.37 3.13 -1.94
N GLN A 264 -7.34 3.79 -1.43
CA GLN A 264 -6.83 3.62 -0.07
C GLN A 264 -7.64 4.43 0.94
N ARG A 265 -8.60 5.24 0.47
CA ARG A 265 -9.42 6.16 1.29
C ARG A 265 -8.53 7.06 2.16
N GLN A 266 -7.43 7.56 1.60
CA GLN A 266 -6.64 8.59 2.25
C GLN A 266 -7.43 9.89 2.19
N GLU A 267 -7.64 10.50 3.35
CA GLU A 267 -8.47 11.69 3.43
C GLU A 267 -7.65 12.93 3.08
N THR A 268 -8.14 13.74 2.14
CA THR A 268 -7.65 15.11 1.95
C THR A 268 -8.40 16.04 2.89
N LEU A 269 -7.67 16.70 3.78
CA LEU A 269 -8.23 17.71 4.67
C LEU A 269 -8.82 18.88 3.88
N GLU A 270 -9.91 19.42 4.42
CA GLU A 270 -10.51 20.66 3.92
C GLU A 270 -9.52 21.80 4.01
N GLY A 271 -9.39 22.56 2.92
CA GLY A 271 -8.38 23.61 2.84
C GLY A 271 -7.92 23.89 1.42
N THR A 272 -7.32 25.07 1.24
CA THR A 272 -6.50 25.38 0.07
C THR A 272 -5.17 24.62 0.10
N SER A 273 -4.70 24.24 1.29
CA SER A 273 -3.46 23.50 1.47
C SER A 273 -3.50 22.06 0.93
N SER A 274 -4.69 21.46 0.74
CA SER A 274 -4.86 20.08 0.19
C SER A 274 -4.01 19.02 0.93
N ILE A 275 -3.79 19.19 2.23
CA ILE A 275 -3.02 18.23 3.05
C ILE A 275 -3.76 16.90 3.08
N SER A 276 -3.09 15.82 2.67
CA SER A 276 -3.62 14.47 2.72
C SER A 276 -3.13 13.73 3.95
N LEU A 277 -4.02 13.07 4.68
CA LEU A 277 -3.69 12.26 5.84
C LEU A 277 -3.27 10.88 5.36
N VAL A 278 -1.97 10.59 5.32
CA VAL A 278 -1.41 9.34 4.81
C VAL A 278 -0.76 8.56 5.94
N GLY A 279 -1.50 7.60 6.50
CA GLY A 279 -1.08 6.80 7.64
C GLY A 279 -0.57 7.63 8.83
N THR A 280 0.70 7.46 9.22
CA THR A 280 1.30 8.15 10.37
C THR A 280 1.61 9.62 10.13
N ARG A 281 1.81 10.05 8.87
CA ARG A 281 2.29 11.39 8.53
C ARG A 281 1.31 12.14 7.61
N PRO A 282 0.99 13.41 7.88
CA PRO A 282 0.33 14.23 6.88
C PRO A 282 1.28 14.51 5.71
N TYR A 283 0.76 14.34 4.51
CA TYR A 283 1.44 14.55 3.24
C TYR A 283 0.91 15.81 2.55
N LEU A 284 1.79 16.57 1.91
CA LEU A 284 1.41 17.77 1.16
C LEU A 284 1.72 17.59 -0.33
N PRO A 285 0.72 17.21 -1.16
CA PRO A 285 0.91 16.87 -2.57
C PRO A 285 1.56 17.97 -3.42
N ALA A 286 1.22 19.23 -3.13
CA ALA A 286 1.83 20.38 -3.79
C ALA A 286 3.36 20.37 -3.63
N LEU A 287 3.89 19.93 -2.50
CA LEU A 287 5.32 19.90 -2.25
C LEU A 287 5.95 18.55 -2.61
N GLY A 288 5.17 17.46 -2.55
CA GLY A 288 5.72 16.12 -2.74
C GLY A 288 6.39 15.54 -1.53
N GLU A 289 6.11 16.11 -0.37
CA GLU A 289 6.82 15.83 0.85
C GLU A 289 5.83 15.63 2.00
N PHE A 290 6.21 14.80 2.96
CA PHE A 290 5.56 14.71 4.25
C PHE A 290 5.86 15.97 5.09
N LEU A 291 4.95 16.33 5.99
CA LEU A 291 5.11 17.50 6.87
C LEU A 291 5.78 17.16 8.20
N ALA A 292 6.18 15.91 8.38
CA ALA A 292 6.92 15.39 9.51
C ALA A 292 7.99 14.40 9.02
N PRO A 293 9.14 14.29 9.70
CA PRO A 293 10.14 13.30 9.34
C PRO A 293 9.61 11.87 9.53
N ASP A 294 10.12 10.93 8.73
CA ASP A 294 9.81 9.51 8.83
C ASP A 294 10.17 8.99 10.22
N PRO A 295 9.23 8.35 10.95
CA PRO A 295 9.56 7.72 12.22
C PRO A 295 10.61 6.61 12.07
N ASN A 296 10.74 6.03 10.86
CA ASN A 296 11.79 5.08 10.52
C ASN A 296 12.97 5.80 9.84
N PHE A 297 13.95 6.24 10.64
CA PHE A 297 15.13 6.94 10.15
C PHE A 297 16.02 6.15 9.17
N GLN A 298 15.80 4.83 9.02
CA GLN A 298 16.58 3.98 8.10
C GLN A 298 15.85 3.72 6.77
N ALA A 299 14.62 4.23 6.63
CA ALA A 299 13.73 3.96 5.52
C ALA A 299 14.21 4.48 4.17
N SER A 300 14.73 5.71 4.17
CA SER A 300 15.03 6.49 2.98
C SER A 300 16.21 7.41 3.27
N ASN A 301 16.92 7.84 2.21
CA ASN A 301 17.92 8.89 2.31
C ASN A 301 17.31 10.24 2.77
N ASN A 302 15.98 10.36 2.66
CA ASN A 302 15.24 11.55 2.99
C ASN A 302 14.04 11.23 3.89
N LEU A 303 13.98 11.86 5.05
CA LEU A 303 12.91 11.66 6.02
C LEU A 303 11.57 12.27 5.59
N TYR A 304 11.53 13.11 4.56
CA TYR A 304 10.32 13.80 4.09
C TYR A 304 9.85 13.30 2.72
N SER A 305 10.63 12.48 2.01
CA SER A 305 10.25 12.01 0.67
C SER A 305 9.00 11.13 0.73
N TYR A 306 8.03 11.41 -0.14
CA TYR A 306 6.85 10.55 -0.30
C TYR A 306 7.17 9.22 -1.00
N THR A 307 8.04 9.27 -2.01
CA THR A 307 8.57 8.09 -2.71
C THR A 307 10.00 8.36 -3.13
N PRO A 308 10.77 7.32 -3.50
CA PRO A 308 12.10 7.48 -4.08
C PRO A 308 12.06 8.03 -5.52
N GLY A 309 11.37 9.15 -5.75
CA GLY A 309 11.42 9.96 -6.98
C GLY A 309 10.49 9.52 -8.10
N ASP A 310 9.81 8.40 -7.92
CA ASP A 310 8.85 7.86 -8.88
C ASP A 310 7.50 7.64 -8.19
N PRO A 311 6.68 8.69 -8.03
CA PRO A 311 5.36 8.59 -7.40
C PRO A 311 4.30 7.98 -8.33
N VAL A 312 4.64 7.70 -9.60
CA VAL A 312 3.75 7.01 -10.54
C VAL A 312 3.82 5.50 -10.31
N ASN A 313 5.03 4.98 -10.09
CA ASN A 313 5.26 3.56 -9.85
C ASN A 313 5.42 3.18 -8.37
N GLY A 314 5.61 4.17 -7.49
CA GLY A 314 5.75 4.00 -6.05
C GLY A 314 4.72 4.82 -5.26
N SER A 315 4.42 4.36 -4.04
CA SER A 315 3.55 5.08 -3.11
C SER A 315 3.88 4.68 -1.67
N ASP A 316 4.15 5.64 -0.78
CA ASP A 316 4.18 5.39 0.66
C ASP A 316 2.76 5.54 1.23
N LYS A 317 2.06 4.41 1.40
CA LYS A 317 0.66 4.40 1.87
C LYS A 317 0.55 4.48 3.39
N SER A 318 1.55 4.01 4.12
CA SER A 318 1.59 4.02 5.59
C SER A 318 2.11 5.34 6.14
N GLY A 319 2.77 6.15 5.31
CA GLY A 319 3.58 7.24 5.85
C GLY A 319 4.76 6.69 6.66
N GLU A 320 5.16 5.44 6.43
CA GLU A 320 6.34 4.84 7.02
C GLU A 320 6.99 4.11 5.86
N ALA A 321 7.96 4.73 5.20
CA ALA A 321 8.56 4.10 4.04
C ALA A 321 9.29 2.83 4.52
N ASN A 322 8.68 1.66 4.36
CA ASN A 322 9.34 0.41 4.68
C ASN A 322 9.73 -0.28 3.38
N GLU A 323 10.67 0.35 2.68
CA GLU A 323 11.33 -0.23 1.51
C GLU A 323 12.01 -1.57 1.85
N TRP A 324 12.22 -1.87 3.13
CA TRP A 324 12.77 -3.16 3.57
C TRP A 324 11.72 -4.25 3.79
N SER A 325 10.42 -3.92 3.71
CA SER A 325 9.36 -4.90 3.98
C SER A 325 9.37 -6.04 2.96
N TRP A 326 9.64 -5.75 1.68
CA TRP A 326 9.77 -6.80 0.67
C TRP A 326 11.02 -7.66 0.89
N PHE A 327 12.13 -7.08 1.37
CA PHE A 327 13.33 -7.85 1.73
C PHE A 327 13.04 -8.80 2.89
N TRP A 328 12.41 -8.31 3.97
CA TRP A 328 12.01 -9.17 5.09
C TRP A 328 10.98 -10.22 4.68
N GLN A 329 10.08 -9.91 3.74
CA GLN A 329 9.19 -10.91 3.15
C GLN A 329 9.99 -11.97 2.38
N ILE A 330 10.98 -11.61 1.57
CA ILE A 330 11.85 -12.57 0.87
C ILE A 330 12.62 -13.43 1.88
N VAL A 331 13.23 -12.82 2.90
CA VAL A 331 13.93 -13.55 3.97
C VAL A 331 12.98 -14.52 4.66
N SER A 332 11.76 -14.09 4.97
CA SER A 332 10.75 -14.96 5.59
C SER A 332 10.39 -16.15 4.68
N CYS A 333 10.24 -15.93 3.37
CA CYS A 333 10.00 -16.98 2.39
C CYS A 333 11.19 -17.97 2.32
N VAL A 334 12.43 -17.46 2.27
CA VAL A 334 13.64 -18.29 2.24
C VAL A 334 13.77 -19.14 3.49
N VAL A 335 13.52 -18.58 4.69
CA VAL A 335 13.56 -19.31 5.96
C VAL A 335 12.50 -20.42 6.00
N VAL A 336 11.28 -20.17 5.51
CA VAL A 336 10.23 -21.20 5.41
C VAL A 336 10.63 -22.33 4.46
N VAL A 337 11.18 -22.01 3.28
CA VAL A 337 11.65 -23.00 2.31
C VAL A 337 12.82 -23.83 2.87
N ALA A 338 13.82 -23.18 3.47
CA ALA A 338 14.96 -23.86 4.07
C ALA A 338 14.53 -24.80 5.22
N SER A 339 13.58 -24.37 6.05
CA SER A 339 13.02 -25.18 7.13
C SER A 339 12.32 -26.44 6.59
N PHE A 340 11.62 -26.32 5.46
CA PHE A 340 11.00 -27.46 4.77
C PHE A 340 12.05 -28.45 4.23
N VAL A 341 13.12 -27.95 3.60
CA VAL A 341 14.20 -28.79 3.06
C VAL A 341 14.91 -29.55 4.18
N VAL A 342 15.24 -28.88 5.30
CA VAL A 342 15.87 -29.51 6.46
C VAL A 342 14.93 -30.55 7.08
N GLY A 343 13.63 -30.26 7.20
CA GLY A 343 12.63 -31.21 7.71
C GLY A 343 12.48 -32.46 6.84
N ALA A 344 12.59 -32.32 5.51
CA ALA A 344 12.57 -33.43 4.57
C ALA A 344 13.84 -34.29 4.65
N LEU A 345 15.01 -33.67 4.81
CA LEU A 345 16.30 -34.37 4.89
C LEU A 345 16.54 -35.07 6.24
N THR A 346 16.00 -34.52 7.34
CA THR A 346 16.19 -35.06 8.70
C THR A 346 15.18 -36.16 9.09
N GLY A 347 14.46 -36.73 8.12
CA GLY A 347 13.63 -37.93 8.35
C GLY A 347 12.27 -37.64 8.97
N GLY A 348 11.72 -36.43 8.79
CA GLY A 348 10.30 -36.15 8.98
C GLY A 348 9.83 -35.83 10.40
N TRP A 349 10.69 -35.97 11.42
CA TRP A 349 10.31 -35.66 12.81
C TRP A 349 10.15 -34.17 13.10
N LEU A 350 10.73 -33.29 12.27
CA LEU A 350 10.61 -31.82 12.41
C LEU A 350 9.56 -31.17 11.49
N ILE A 351 8.86 -31.96 10.66
CA ILE A 351 7.81 -31.47 9.75
C ILE A 351 6.66 -30.76 10.51
N PRO A 352 6.20 -31.20 11.70
CA PRO A 352 5.13 -30.50 12.43
C PRO A 352 5.53 -29.09 12.87
N LEU A 353 6.81 -28.88 13.21
CA LEU A 353 7.33 -27.56 13.59
C LEU A 353 7.44 -26.64 12.37
N GLY A 354 7.94 -27.15 11.24
CA GLY A 354 7.97 -26.40 9.98
C GLY A 354 6.59 -26.01 9.46
N LEU A 355 5.59 -26.89 9.58
CA LEU A 355 4.20 -26.61 9.22
C LEU A 355 3.54 -25.57 10.14
N GLY A 356 3.86 -25.57 11.43
CA GLY A 356 3.38 -24.55 12.38
C GLY A 356 3.91 -23.16 12.04
N PHE A 357 5.21 -23.04 11.74
CA PHE A 357 5.80 -21.78 11.29
C PHE A 357 5.29 -21.34 9.92
N ALA A 358 5.13 -22.27 8.97
CA ALA A 358 4.60 -21.95 7.65
C ALA A 358 3.13 -21.52 7.69
N ALA A 359 2.29 -22.14 8.54
CA ALA A 359 0.90 -21.74 8.71
C ALA A 359 0.79 -20.36 9.37
N THR A 360 1.64 -20.08 10.37
CA THR A 360 1.66 -18.76 11.03
C THR A 360 2.19 -17.68 10.10
N ALA A 361 3.27 -17.96 9.36
CA ALA A 361 3.81 -17.07 8.33
C ALA A 361 2.78 -16.84 7.21
N ALA A 362 2.08 -17.88 6.74
CA ALA A 362 1.05 -17.76 5.73
C ALA A 362 -0.16 -16.94 6.21
N GLN A 363 -0.55 -17.03 7.49
CA GLN A 363 -1.58 -16.17 8.06
C GLN A 363 -1.13 -14.70 8.16
N ILE A 364 0.13 -14.46 8.56
CA ILE A 364 0.73 -13.12 8.62
C ILE A 364 0.87 -12.51 7.21
N LEU A 365 1.31 -13.31 6.22
CA LEU A 365 1.43 -12.90 4.82
C LEU A 365 0.05 -12.67 4.19
N SER A 366 -0.92 -13.56 4.41
CA SER A 366 -2.27 -13.43 3.86
C SER A 366 -3.01 -12.19 4.38
N ALA A 367 -2.70 -11.75 5.61
CA ALA A 367 -3.27 -10.55 6.19
C ALA A 367 -2.66 -9.25 5.62
N LYS A 368 -1.42 -9.29 5.10
CA LYS A 368 -0.78 -8.13 4.42
C LYS A 368 -1.04 -8.06 2.92
N THR A 369 -1.33 -9.19 2.25
CA THR A 369 -1.46 -9.27 0.78
C THR A 369 -2.70 -8.61 0.15
N GLN A 370 -3.63 -8.05 0.93
CA GLN A 370 -4.80 -7.35 0.36
C GLN A 370 -4.56 -5.86 0.04
N GLU A 371 -3.42 -5.27 0.42
CA GLU A 371 -3.20 -3.81 0.27
C GLU A 371 -2.15 -3.40 -0.80
N GLU A 372 -1.39 -4.34 -1.36
CA GLU A 372 -0.36 -4.04 -2.38
C GLU A 372 -0.71 -4.61 -3.76
N GLU A 373 -1.49 -3.84 -4.55
CA GLU A 373 -1.42 -3.94 -6.01
C GLU A 373 -0.25 -3.07 -6.51
N SER A 374 0.94 -3.66 -6.59
CA SER A 374 2.08 -3.12 -7.36
C SER A 374 2.42 -4.07 -8.52
N PRO A 375 3.16 -3.64 -9.57
CA PRO A 375 3.52 -4.47 -10.72
C PRO A 375 4.35 -5.73 -10.37
N GLY A 376 4.82 -5.88 -9.12
CA GLY A 376 5.44 -7.09 -8.60
C GLY A 376 4.50 -8.30 -8.46
N LEU A 377 3.18 -8.10 -8.64
CA LEU A 377 2.16 -9.13 -8.47
C LEU A 377 2.36 -10.38 -9.34
N ASN A 378 3.03 -10.27 -10.50
CA ASN A 378 3.31 -11.42 -11.36
C ASN A 378 4.36 -12.37 -10.78
N VAL A 379 5.39 -11.83 -10.12
CA VAL A 379 6.41 -12.67 -9.45
C VAL A 379 5.81 -13.26 -8.18
N PHE A 380 5.00 -12.50 -7.44
CA PHE A 380 4.39 -12.99 -6.20
C PHE A 380 3.31 -14.07 -6.44
N ARG A 381 2.43 -13.91 -7.43
CA ARG A 381 1.49 -14.98 -7.84
C ARG A 381 2.22 -16.21 -8.34
N GLN A 382 3.35 -16.05 -9.04
CA GLN A 382 4.20 -17.17 -9.42
C GLN A 382 4.79 -17.85 -8.17
N VAL A 383 5.33 -17.10 -7.21
CA VAL A 383 5.88 -17.68 -5.97
C VAL A 383 4.80 -18.39 -5.16
N GLN A 384 3.61 -17.82 -5.02
CA GLN A 384 2.49 -18.44 -4.30
C GLN A 384 1.98 -19.70 -5.01
N PHE A 385 1.88 -19.67 -6.34
CA PHE A 385 1.56 -20.84 -7.17
C PHE A 385 2.62 -21.94 -7.03
N TRP A 386 3.91 -21.58 -7.05
CA TRP A 386 5.00 -22.52 -6.85
C TRP A 386 5.01 -23.09 -5.43
N ALA A 387 4.77 -22.28 -4.40
CA ALA A 387 4.69 -22.73 -3.01
C ALA A 387 3.52 -23.72 -2.81
N GLN A 388 2.32 -23.43 -3.35
CA GLN A 388 1.19 -24.35 -3.32
C GLN A 388 1.47 -25.63 -4.11
N THR A 389 2.12 -25.53 -5.27
CA THR A 389 2.51 -26.68 -6.08
C THR A 389 3.52 -27.56 -5.34
N VAL A 390 4.54 -26.97 -4.72
CA VAL A 390 5.54 -27.70 -3.93
C VAL A 390 4.90 -28.35 -2.70
N ALA A 391 4.02 -27.65 -1.98
CA ALA A 391 3.28 -28.22 -0.85
C ALA A 391 2.39 -29.41 -1.28
N THR A 392 1.70 -29.29 -2.42
CA THR A 392 0.84 -30.35 -2.96
C THR A 392 1.66 -31.56 -3.41
N LEU A 393 2.78 -31.36 -4.10
CA LEU A 393 3.68 -32.43 -4.51
C LEU A 393 4.33 -33.12 -3.30
N ALA A 394 4.72 -32.37 -2.28
CA ALA A 394 5.23 -32.92 -1.02
C ALA A 394 4.17 -33.75 -0.29
N TYR A 395 2.92 -33.26 -0.25
CA TYR A 395 1.79 -34.01 0.30
C TYR A 395 1.56 -35.32 -0.46
N ILE A 396 1.50 -35.28 -1.79
CA ILE A 396 1.37 -36.48 -2.63
C ILE A 396 2.53 -37.46 -2.40
N GLY A 397 3.76 -36.96 -2.35
CA GLY A 397 4.95 -37.77 -2.07
C GLY A 397 4.89 -38.48 -0.71
N PHE A 398 4.44 -37.78 0.34
CA PHE A 398 4.25 -38.37 1.66
C PHE A 398 3.26 -39.54 1.65
N TYR A 399 2.12 -39.40 0.96
CA TYR A 399 1.14 -40.48 0.83
C TYR A 399 1.62 -41.63 -0.06
N ALA A 400 2.39 -41.35 -1.11
CA ALA A 400 3.00 -42.39 -1.93
C ALA A 400 4.00 -43.24 -1.13
N VAL A 401 4.85 -42.61 -0.31
CA VAL A 401 5.80 -43.31 0.57
C VAL A 401 5.08 -44.11 1.66
N LYS A 402 4.02 -43.56 2.28
CA LYS A 402 3.19 -44.34 3.21
C LYS A 402 2.50 -45.51 2.51
N GLY A 403 1.97 -45.31 1.31
CA GLY A 403 1.36 -46.37 0.50
C GLY A 403 2.34 -47.51 0.21
N LEU A 404 3.57 -47.19 -0.20
CA LEU A 404 4.65 -48.15 -0.40
C LEU A 404 5.04 -48.85 0.91
N SER A 405 5.15 -48.13 2.02
CA SER A 405 5.43 -48.70 3.35
C SER A 405 4.37 -49.71 3.79
N TYR A 406 3.08 -49.38 3.60
CA TYR A 406 1.98 -50.31 3.89
C TYR A 406 1.97 -51.50 2.93
N GLY A 407 2.26 -51.29 1.64
CA GLY A 407 2.40 -52.34 0.64
C GLY A 407 3.50 -53.34 0.97
N VAL A 408 4.70 -52.85 1.34
CA VAL A 408 5.84 -53.69 1.74
C VAL A 408 5.54 -54.47 3.02
N LYS A 409 4.90 -53.85 4.02
CA LYS A 409 4.46 -54.56 5.23
C LYS A 409 3.41 -55.64 4.92
N TRP A 410 2.48 -55.37 4.01
CA TRP A 410 1.45 -56.33 3.61
C TRP A 410 2.04 -57.51 2.84
N ILE A 411 2.96 -57.26 1.89
CA ILE A 411 3.69 -58.30 1.15
C ILE A 411 4.55 -59.13 2.10
N GLY A 412 5.31 -58.50 3.00
CA GLY A 412 6.14 -59.21 3.99
C GLY A 412 5.31 -60.11 4.91
N LYS A 413 4.11 -59.67 5.30
CA LYS A 413 3.18 -60.47 6.12
C LYS A 413 2.59 -61.65 5.35
N LYS A 414 2.32 -61.51 4.04
CA LYS A 414 1.87 -62.63 3.19
C LYS A 414 2.99 -63.58 2.78
N ALA A 415 4.22 -63.09 2.63
CA ALA A 415 5.38 -63.88 2.24
C ALA A 415 6.02 -64.64 3.42
N GLY A 416 5.49 -64.51 4.64
CA GLY A 416 5.98 -65.23 5.82
C GLY A 416 7.35 -64.75 6.32
N TRP A 417 7.80 -63.56 5.91
CA TRP A 417 9.09 -63.00 6.31
C TRP A 417 9.00 -62.41 7.72
N GLY A 418 9.09 -63.28 8.72
CA GLY A 418 9.26 -62.89 10.12
C GLY A 418 10.67 -62.34 10.35
N TRP A 419 10.84 -61.03 10.34
CA TRP A 419 12.10 -60.39 10.75
C TRP A 419 12.18 -60.39 12.29
N ALA A 420 12.87 -61.39 12.84
CA ALA A 420 13.27 -61.40 14.24
C ALA A 420 14.54 -60.56 14.42
N THR A 421 14.42 -59.31 14.86
CA THR A 421 15.57 -58.48 15.21
C THR A 421 16.06 -58.82 16.63
N LYS A 422 17.12 -59.63 16.72
CA LYS A 422 17.93 -59.75 17.94
C LYS A 422 18.92 -58.58 18.00
N THR A 423 18.73 -57.67 18.95
CA THR A 423 19.71 -56.64 19.30
C THR A 423 20.75 -57.23 20.27
N LYS A 424 22.03 -57.20 19.89
CA LYS A 424 23.16 -57.45 20.79
C LYS A 424 23.63 -56.11 21.34
N ALA A 425 23.57 -55.95 22.67
CA ALA A 425 24.18 -54.83 23.37
C ALA A 425 25.70 -55.02 23.43
N ALA A 426 26.46 -54.00 23.03
CA ALA A 426 27.91 -53.93 23.21
C ALA A 426 28.20 -53.14 24.50
N SER A 427 28.99 -53.74 25.39
CA SER A 427 29.44 -53.16 26.66
C SER A 427 30.66 -52.26 26.44
N THR A 428 30.64 -51.07 27.05
CA THR A 428 31.77 -50.14 27.07
C THR A 428 32.46 -50.22 28.44
N GLN A 429 33.78 -50.40 28.48
CA GLN A 429 34.62 -50.18 29.67
C GLN A 429 35.25 -48.77 29.65
N PRO A 430 35.54 -48.15 30.81
CA PRO A 430 36.17 -46.84 30.91
C PRO A 430 37.68 -46.92 31.20
N SER A 431 38.45 -45.94 30.71
CA SER A 431 39.82 -45.68 31.18
C SER A 431 39.97 -44.27 31.75
N SER A 432 40.62 -44.26 32.93
CA SER A 432 41.19 -43.20 33.78
C SER A 432 41.90 -42.05 33.04
N ALA A 433 41.73 -40.78 33.43
CA ALA A 433 42.27 -40.01 34.59
C ALA A 433 43.69 -39.43 34.40
N GLY A 434 43.81 -38.12 34.72
CA GLY A 434 45.05 -37.33 34.85
C GLY A 434 44.97 -36.02 34.06
N SER A 435 45.36 -34.84 34.54
CA SER A 435 45.84 -34.36 35.84
C SER A 435 45.79 -32.82 35.82
N ALA A 436 45.66 -32.20 36.99
CA ALA A 436 45.61 -30.75 37.20
C ALA A 436 46.93 -30.02 36.90
N GLY A 437 46.83 -28.72 36.58
CA GLY A 437 47.93 -27.77 36.56
C GLY A 437 47.40 -26.32 36.54
N ALA A 438 47.55 -25.61 37.65
CA ALA A 438 47.19 -24.22 37.83
C ALA A 438 48.44 -23.32 37.81
N ARG A 439 48.34 -22.11 37.24
CA ARG A 439 48.76 -20.81 37.84
C ARG A 439 48.70 -19.64 36.85
N ASP A 440 47.98 -18.60 37.28
CA ASP A 440 48.18 -17.14 37.22
C ASP A 440 49.16 -16.52 36.21
N SER A 441 48.72 -15.48 35.49
CA SER A 441 49.12 -14.08 35.77
C SER A 441 48.56 -13.06 34.76
N VAL A 442 48.53 -11.82 35.24
CA VAL A 442 47.86 -10.58 34.80
C VAL A 442 48.57 -9.89 33.62
N GLY A 443 47.83 -9.20 32.73
CA GLY A 443 48.44 -8.21 31.83
C GLY A 443 47.61 -7.68 30.63
N SER A 444 46.75 -6.68 30.88
CA SER A 444 46.66 -5.39 30.17
C SER A 444 46.83 -5.27 28.62
N LEU A 445 45.77 -4.68 28.01
CA LEU A 445 45.71 -3.67 26.93
C LEU A 445 45.71 -4.04 25.42
N ARG A 446 44.72 -3.42 24.75
CA ARG A 446 44.62 -2.94 23.34
C ARG A 446 44.47 -3.94 22.19
N SER A 447 43.29 -3.95 21.57
CA SER A 447 42.98 -3.20 20.34
C SER A 447 41.90 -3.91 19.51
N SER A 448 41.01 -3.11 18.95
CA SER A 448 39.97 -3.45 17.97
C SER A 448 40.54 -4.23 16.79
N ARG A 449 40.03 -5.43 16.52
CA ARG A 449 40.18 -6.13 15.25
C ARG A 449 38.82 -6.29 14.57
N SER A 450 38.82 -5.94 13.29
CA SER A 450 37.72 -6.04 12.34
C SER A 450 37.38 -7.50 12.02
N SER A 451 36.11 -7.74 11.71
CA SER A 451 35.40 -9.00 11.47
C SER A 451 35.82 -9.78 10.20
N ILE A 452 37.05 -9.63 9.70
CA ILE A 452 37.50 -10.25 8.43
C ILE A 452 38.47 -11.43 8.64
N ASP A 453 39.04 -11.62 9.83
CA ASP A 453 40.03 -12.70 10.09
C ASP A 453 39.47 -13.99 10.73
N LEU A 454 38.14 -14.20 10.76
CA LEU A 454 37.54 -15.38 11.41
C LEU A 454 37.24 -16.57 10.47
N MET A 455 37.61 -16.49 9.19
CA MET A 455 37.26 -17.50 8.17
C MET A 455 38.40 -18.46 7.78
N ASP A 456 39.62 -18.26 8.29
CA ASP A 456 40.78 -19.10 7.94
C ASP A 456 41.07 -20.23 8.96
N GLU A 457 40.34 -20.28 10.08
CA GLU A 457 40.58 -21.23 11.18
C GLU A 457 39.69 -22.49 11.16
N LEU A 458 38.88 -22.69 10.10
CA LEU A 458 37.99 -23.85 9.97
C LEU A 458 38.41 -24.91 8.94
N GLY A 459 39.51 -24.73 8.22
CA GLY A 459 40.13 -25.82 7.44
C GLY A 459 39.21 -26.53 6.43
N LEU A 460 38.19 -25.86 5.90
CA LEU A 460 37.28 -26.41 4.90
C LEU A 460 37.72 -25.96 3.50
N ALA A 461 38.44 -26.82 2.80
CA ALA A 461 38.71 -26.64 1.38
C ALA A 461 37.40 -26.72 0.56
N PRO A 462 37.21 -25.89 -0.47
CA PRO A 462 36.03 -25.99 -1.33
C PRO A 462 36.11 -27.24 -2.21
N ALA A 463 35.09 -28.09 -2.13
CA ALA A 463 34.88 -29.19 -3.07
C ALA A 463 34.31 -28.62 -4.39
N GLU A 464 35.09 -28.75 -5.46
CA GLU A 464 34.69 -28.41 -6.82
C GLU A 464 33.64 -29.42 -7.33
N VAL A 465 32.38 -29.00 -7.43
CA VAL A 465 31.32 -29.80 -8.06
C VAL A 465 31.18 -29.37 -9.52
N VAL A 466 31.82 -30.13 -10.41
CA VAL A 466 31.66 -29.98 -11.86
C VAL A 466 30.33 -30.61 -12.29
N VAL A 467 29.33 -29.79 -12.59
CA VAL A 467 28.07 -30.24 -13.21
C VAL A 467 28.18 -30.13 -14.74
N LYS A 468 28.24 -31.26 -15.44
CA LYS A 468 28.14 -31.30 -16.91
C LYS A 468 26.69 -31.18 -17.36
N THR A 469 26.31 -30.00 -17.86
CA THR A 469 25.01 -29.77 -18.52
C THR A 469 25.12 -29.92 -20.04
N SER A 470 25.03 -31.15 -20.54
CA SER A 470 24.77 -31.39 -21.96
C SER A 470 23.40 -32.05 -22.12
N LYS A 471 22.40 -31.28 -22.58
CA LYS A 471 21.10 -31.68 -23.19
C LYS A 471 19.90 -30.80 -22.77
N PHE A 472 20.03 -29.46 -22.76
CA PHE A 472 18.86 -28.57 -22.59
C PHE A 472 18.67 -27.55 -23.72
N THR A 473 19.44 -27.65 -24.82
CA THR A 473 19.40 -26.65 -25.91
C THR A 473 18.45 -27.03 -27.06
N ARG A 474 17.81 -28.20 -27.05
CA ARG A 474 16.96 -28.66 -28.19
C ARG A 474 15.45 -28.49 -28.02
N PHE A 475 14.97 -28.01 -26.88
CA PHE A 475 13.52 -27.83 -26.67
C PHE A 475 13.03 -26.40 -26.94
N VAL A 476 13.91 -25.40 -26.87
CA VAL A 476 13.55 -23.97 -27.00
C VAL A 476 13.44 -23.50 -28.47
N GLN A 477 13.99 -24.24 -29.44
CA GLN A 477 13.96 -23.82 -30.85
C GLN A 477 12.71 -24.24 -31.64
N THR A 478 11.83 -25.09 -31.10
CA THR A 478 10.67 -25.61 -31.83
C THR A 478 9.38 -24.80 -31.62
N ILE A 479 9.29 -23.97 -30.57
CA ILE A 479 8.08 -23.20 -30.27
C ILE A 479 8.04 -21.85 -31.03
N ASN A 480 9.18 -21.33 -31.47
CA ASN A 480 9.27 -20.01 -32.13
C ASN A 480 8.98 -19.99 -33.65
N LYS A 481 8.45 -21.08 -34.24
CA LYS A 481 8.22 -21.17 -35.70
C LYS A 481 6.77 -21.36 -36.14
N ALA A 482 5.77 -21.26 -35.26
CA ALA A 482 4.37 -21.46 -35.63
C ALA A 482 3.43 -20.35 -35.14
N ASN A 483 3.50 -19.16 -35.76
CA ASN A 483 2.31 -18.34 -36.09
C ASN A 483 2.67 -17.03 -36.81
N PRO A 484 2.50 -16.93 -38.15
CA PRO A 484 2.41 -15.66 -38.83
C PRO A 484 0.96 -15.40 -39.25
N ARG A 485 0.32 -14.38 -38.66
CA ARG A 485 -0.72 -13.50 -39.27
C ARG A 485 -1.58 -12.82 -38.18
N SER A 486 -1.26 -11.58 -37.86
CA SER A 486 -2.25 -10.64 -37.32
C SER A 486 -2.37 -9.47 -38.30
N SER A 487 -3.44 -9.50 -39.10
CA SER A 487 -3.81 -8.43 -40.03
C SER A 487 -4.25 -7.21 -39.22
N TYR A 488 -3.65 -6.06 -39.52
CA TYR A 488 -4.11 -4.75 -39.10
C TYR A 488 -5.53 -4.49 -39.63
N TRP A 489 -6.48 -4.19 -38.74
CA TRP A 489 -7.71 -3.48 -39.09
C TRP A 489 -7.61 -2.06 -38.57
N ARG A 490 -7.45 -1.11 -39.50
CA ARG A 490 -7.77 0.30 -39.28
C ARG A 490 -9.30 0.44 -39.35
N MET A 491 -9.88 1.17 -38.39
CA MET A 491 -11.23 1.72 -38.51
C MET A 491 -11.13 3.25 -38.45
N ASN A 492 -11.06 3.87 -39.62
CA ASN A 492 -11.93 5.00 -39.97
C ASN A 492 -12.84 4.39 -41.08
N ASP A 493 -14.11 4.74 -41.29
CA ASP A 493 -14.72 6.05 -41.45
C ASP A 493 -16.22 5.93 -41.10
N GLY A 494 -16.85 7.04 -40.70
CA GLY A 494 -18.28 7.08 -40.40
C GLY A 494 -19.18 6.84 -41.61
N SER A 495 -20.20 5.99 -41.45
CA SER A 495 -21.45 5.97 -42.23
C SER A 495 -22.49 5.12 -41.48
N PRO A 496 -23.78 5.48 -41.49
CA PRO A 496 -24.82 4.77 -40.75
C PRO A 496 -25.29 3.53 -41.53
N ILE A 497 -25.44 2.39 -40.85
CA ILE A 497 -26.08 1.19 -41.43
C ILE A 497 -27.46 1.00 -40.80
N PRO A 498 -28.52 0.81 -41.60
CA PRO A 498 -29.90 0.77 -41.15
C PRO A 498 -30.27 -0.57 -40.49
N GLY A 499 -31.24 -0.50 -39.58
CA GLY A 499 -31.70 -1.62 -38.78
C GLY A 499 -32.31 -2.76 -39.60
N ARG A 500 -32.15 -3.98 -39.08
CA ARG A 500 -33.07 -5.11 -39.31
C ARG A 500 -33.18 -5.97 -38.06
N SER A 501 -34.43 -6.23 -37.73
CA SER A 501 -34.95 -7.07 -36.67
C SER A 501 -34.50 -8.52 -36.81
N TYR A 502 -34.04 -9.13 -35.71
CA TYR A 502 -34.07 -10.57 -35.50
C TYR A 502 -34.55 -10.88 -34.08
N LEU A 503 -35.86 -11.09 -33.98
CA LEU A 503 -36.51 -11.82 -32.89
C LEU A 503 -36.68 -13.27 -33.39
N ARG A 504 -36.02 -14.24 -32.75
CA ARG A 504 -36.63 -15.50 -32.28
C ARG A 504 -35.61 -16.47 -31.68
N SER A 505 -36.10 -17.08 -30.61
CA SER A 505 -35.77 -18.41 -30.05
C SER A 505 -34.38 -18.64 -29.49
N LEU A 506 -34.32 -18.76 -28.17
CA LEU A 506 -33.97 -19.95 -27.38
C LEU A 506 -34.42 -19.60 -25.95
N GLY A 507 -35.25 -20.37 -25.24
CA GLY A 507 -35.25 -21.81 -25.10
C GLY A 507 -35.09 -22.07 -23.59
N LYS A 508 -36.20 -22.42 -22.94
CA LYS A 508 -36.32 -22.74 -21.51
C LYS A 508 -35.19 -23.65 -21.03
N LEU A 509 -34.50 -23.27 -19.95
CA LEU A 509 -33.82 -24.20 -19.04
C LEU A 509 -34.08 -23.76 -17.60
N SER A 510 -35.15 -24.32 -17.03
CA SER A 510 -35.36 -24.39 -15.59
C SER A 510 -34.44 -25.46 -15.00
N GLY A 511 -33.54 -25.08 -14.10
CA GLY A 511 -32.65 -25.99 -13.40
C GLY A 511 -32.48 -25.54 -11.95
N HIS A 512 -32.75 -26.47 -11.05
CA HIS A 512 -32.87 -26.33 -9.60
C HIS A 512 -31.69 -25.62 -8.90
N TRP A 513 -32.01 -24.72 -7.96
CA TRP A 513 -31.12 -24.35 -6.87
C TRP A 513 -31.67 -24.94 -5.57
N ALA A 514 -30.94 -25.90 -5.03
CA ALA A 514 -31.15 -26.44 -3.69
C ALA A 514 -30.69 -25.38 -2.66
N VAL A 515 -31.61 -24.99 -1.78
CA VAL A 515 -31.36 -24.11 -0.64
C VAL A 515 -30.81 -24.98 0.49
N PHE A 516 -29.53 -24.81 0.83
CA PHE A 516 -28.99 -25.25 2.13
C PHE A 516 -29.22 -24.12 3.14
N GLY A 517 -30.34 -24.19 3.86
CA GLY A 517 -30.63 -23.36 5.02
C GLY A 517 -29.95 -23.93 6.26
N GLY A 518 -28.81 -23.37 6.64
CA GLY A 518 -28.23 -23.54 7.98
C GLY A 518 -28.94 -22.61 8.96
N GLY A 519 -29.82 -23.16 9.79
CA GLY A 519 -30.52 -22.42 10.83
C GLY A 519 -29.58 -22.04 11.99
N TYR A 520 -29.41 -20.74 12.21
CA TYR A 520 -29.02 -20.20 13.52
C TYR A 520 -30.23 -19.47 14.08
N GLY A 521 -30.75 -19.99 15.19
CA GLY A 521 -31.88 -19.41 15.90
C GLY A 521 -31.50 -18.08 16.53
N PHE A 522 -32.19 -17.01 16.11
CA PHE A 522 -32.24 -15.76 16.86
C PHE A 522 -33.50 -15.76 17.72
N GLN A 523 -33.26 -15.74 19.03
CA GLN A 523 -34.26 -15.62 20.08
C GLN A 523 -34.90 -14.23 20.00
N LYS A 524 -36.23 -14.19 19.90
CA LYS A 524 -37.03 -12.96 20.00
C LYS A 524 -36.77 -12.27 21.34
N TRP A 525 -36.40 -11.00 21.29
CA TRP A 525 -36.66 -10.05 22.37
C TRP A 525 -37.56 -8.96 21.78
N ALA A 526 -38.82 -8.96 22.20
CA ALA A 526 -39.82 -7.96 21.86
C ALA A 526 -40.53 -7.60 23.15
N GLU A 527 -40.24 -6.41 23.67
CA GLU A 527 -40.95 -5.64 24.69
C GLU A 527 -40.26 -4.27 24.62
N GLY A 528 -40.88 -3.11 24.47
CA GLY A 528 -42.26 -2.68 24.46
C GLY A 528 -42.21 -1.19 24.80
N TYR A 529 -42.47 -0.30 23.84
CA TYR A 529 -42.62 1.13 24.14
C TYR A 529 -43.64 1.75 23.20
N GLN A 530 -44.85 1.98 23.72
CA GLN A 530 -45.85 2.86 23.13
C GLN A 530 -45.69 4.26 23.77
N PRO A 531 -45.71 5.35 23.00
CA PRO A 531 -46.06 6.65 23.55
C PRO A 531 -47.58 6.86 23.52
N SER A 532 -48.11 7.26 24.66
CA SER A 532 -49.47 7.77 24.84
C SER A 532 -49.62 9.20 24.31
N SER A 533 -50.74 9.42 23.62
CA SER A 533 -51.50 10.68 23.40
C SER A 533 -50.75 11.96 23.07
#